data_AF-B1PL62-F1
#
_entry.id   AF-B1PL62-F1
#
_cell.length_a   1.000
_cell.length_b   1.000
_cell.length_c   1.000
_cell.angle_alpha   90.00
_cell.angle_beta   90.00
_cell.angle_gamma   90.00
#
_symmetry.space_group_name_H-M   'P 1'
#
loop_
_entity.id
_entity.type
_entity.pdbx_description
1 polymer ?
#
loop_
_entity_poly.entity_id
_entity_poly.type
_entity_poly.pdbx_seq_one_letter_code
_entity_poly.pdbx_strand_id
1 'polypeptide(L)' 'DVPSQDVVEVVVSPPFVFPPQVKSLLRSDFGVAAQNCWVRKGGAFSGEISC' A
#
# COMPACT_ATOMS: atom_id res chain seq x y z
N ASP A 1 -21.70 -7.84 -2.05
CA ASP A 1 -20.41 -8.45 -2.42
C ASP A 1 -19.62 -7.57 -3.37
N VAL A 2 -18.29 -7.74 -3.38
CA VAL A 2 -17.40 -7.11 -4.36
C VAL A 2 -17.32 -8.02 -5.59
N PRO A 3 -17.38 -7.48 -6.83
CA PRO A 3 -17.23 -8.27 -8.05
C PRO A 3 -15.91 -9.06 -8.11
N SER A 4 -15.81 -10.06 -9.01
CA SER A 4 -14.58 -10.85 -9.15
C SER A 4 -13.39 -10.00 -9.63
N GLN A 5 -12.17 -10.48 -9.34
CA GLN A 5 -10.92 -9.81 -9.75
C GLN A 5 -10.78 -9.66 -11.28
N ASP A 6 -11.44 -10.52 -12.06
CA ASP A 6 -11.48 -10.42 -13.52
C ASP A 6 -12.28 -9.20 -14.01
N VAL A 7 -13.15 -8.65 -13.16
CA VAL A 7 -14.04 -7.51 -13.47
C VAL A 7 -13.55 -6.24 -12.78
N VAL A 8 -12.98 -6.34 -11.58
CA VAL A 8 -12.53 -5.19 -10.80
C VAL A 8 -11.26 -5.47 -10.01
N GLU A 9 -10.29 -4.55 -10.10
CA GLU A 9 -9.12 -4.51 -9.23
C GLU A 9 -9.38 -3.54 -8.07
N VAL A 10 -9.15 -3.98 -6.84
CA VAL A 10 -9.31 -3.15 -5.64
C VAL A 10 -7.96 -2.95 -4.96
N VAL A 11 -7.61 -1.69 -4.71
CA VAL A 11 -6.38 -1.30 -4.02
C VAL A 11 -6.72 -0.39 -2.85
N VAL A 12 -6.16 -0.68 -1.67
CA VAL A 12 -6.36 0.11 -0.45
C VAL A 12 -5.06 0.81 -0.07
N SER A 13 -5.15 2.10 0.29
CA SER A 13 -3.98 2.90 0.66
C SER A 13 -4.05 3.45 2.08
N PRO A 14 -3.51 2.73 3.08
CA PRO A 14 -3.51 3.17 4.47
C PRO A 14 -2.35 4.15 4.79
N PRO A 15 -2.45 4.94 5.89
CA PRO A 15 -1.32 5.73 6.39
C PRO A 15 -0.12 4.83 6.73
N PHE A 16 1.11 5.35 6.55
CA PHE A 16 2.35 4.57 6.54
C PHE A 16 2.72 3.77 7.81
N VAL A 17 2.08 4.04 8.95
CA VAL A 17 2.28 3.26 10.19
C VAL A 17 1.49 1.93 10.17
N PHE A 18 0.56 1.76 9.24
CA PHE A 18 -0.35 0.62 9.15
C PHE A 18 -0.14 -0.38 7.99
N PRO A 19 0.68 -0.17 6.93
CA PRO A 19 0.79 -1.13 5.83
C PRO A 19 1.10 -2.57 6.28
N PRO A 20 1.98 -2.83 7.27
CA PRO A 20 2.20 -4.21 7.75
C PRO A 20 0.93 -4.85 8.33
N GLN A 21 0.20 -4.11 9.17
CA GLN A 21 -1.03 -4.60 9.80
C GLN A 21 -2.14 -4.80 8.77
N VAL A 22 -2.35 -3.83 7.88
CA VAL A 22 -3.36 -3.93 6.81
C VAL A 22 -3.03 -5.09 5.88
N LYS A 23 -1.77 -5.25 5.46
CA LYS A 23 -1.37 -6.38 4.61
C LYS A 23 -1.59 -7.74 5.27
N SER A 24 -1.49 -7.84 6.61
CA SER A 24 -1.75 -9.10 7.32
C SER A 24 -3.23 -9.44 7.52
N LEU A 25 -4.11 -8.43 7.52
CA LEU A 25 -5.54 -8.59 7.83
C LEU A 25 -6.44 -8.49 6.60
N LEU A 26 -5.97 -7.81 5.55
CA LEU A 26 -6.74 -7.61 4.32
C LEU A 26 -6.82 -8.92 3.55
N ARG A 27 -8.00 -9.17 2.98
CA ARG A 27 -8.23 -10.26 2.03
C ARG A 27 -7.20 -10.22 0.90
N SER A 28 -6.65 -11.38 0.54
CA SER A 28 -5.49 -11.51 -0.34
C SER A 28 -5.73 -11.05 -1.78
N ASP A 29 -6.99 -10.95 -2.18
CA ASP A 29 -7.42 -10.51 -3.50
C ASP A 29 -7.46 -8.97 -3.65
N PHE A 30 -7.19 -8.22 -2.58
CA PHE A 30 -7.07 -6.77 -2.61
C PHE A 30 -5.60 -6.35 -2.53
N GLY A 31 -5.21 -5.39 -3.36
CA GLY A 31 -3.88 -4.79 -3.32
C GLY A 31 -3.72 -3.79 -2.16
N VAL A 32 -2.47 -3.59 -1.71
CA VAL A 32 -2.11 -2.54 -0.75
C VAL A 32 -1.11 -1.59 -1.40
N ALA A 33 -1.40 -0.29 -1.34
CA ALA A 33 -0.52 0.76 -1.85
C ALA A 33 -0.08 1.72 -0.74
N ALA A 34 1.14 2.25 -0.83
CA ALA A 34 1.53 3.40 -0.02
C ALA A 34 0.81 4.67 -0.52
N GLN A 35 0.59 5.65 0.36
CA GLN A 35 -0.06 6.93 0.01
C GLN A 35 0.90 7.92 -0.66
N ASN A 36 2.21 7.76 -0.44
CA ASN A 36 3.28 8.57 -1.03
C ASN A 36 4.57 7.73 -1.10
N CYS A 37 5.57 8.15 -1.86
CA CYS A 37 6.95 7.65 -1.71
C CYS A 37 7.97 8.70 -2.20
N TRP A 38 9.20 8.59 -1.70
CA TRP A 38 10.27 9.54 -1.98
C TRP A 38 10.78 9.40 -3.42
N VAL A 39 11.06 10.53 -4.06
CA VAL A 39 11.38 10.64 -5.49
C VAL A 39 12.73 10.02 -5.90
N ARG A 40 13.61 9.65 -4.96
CA ARG A 40 14.95 9.10 -5.23
C ARG A 40 15.26 7.90 -4.35
N LYS A 41 16.38 7.22 -4.67
CA LYS A 41 16.96 6.19 -3.80
C LYS A 41 17.07 6.70 -2.36
N GLY A 42 16.71 5.83 -1.41
CA GLY A 42 16.79 6.12 0.03
C GLY A 42 18.19 6.55 0.49
N GLY A 43 18.26 7.26 1.62
CA GLY A 43 19.48 7.83 2.16
C GLY A 43 19.20 8.83 3.29
N ALA A 44 19.92 9.95 3.30
CA ALA A 44 19.79 11.01 4.30
C ALA A 44 18.54 11.91 4.06
N PHE A 45 17.36 11.31 4.05
CA PHE A 45 16.06 11.97 3.90
C PHE A 45 15.19 11.64 5.12
N SER A 46 15.43 12.34 6.23
CA SER A 46 14.79 12.06 7.51
C SER A 46 13.26 12.14 7.42
N GLY A 47 12.59 11.03 7.74
CA GLY A 47 11.12 10.94 7.77
C GLY A 47 10.47 10.53 6.43
N GLU A 48 11.23 10.50 5.34
CA GLU A 48 10.74 10.06 4.04
C GLU A 48 10.81 8.53 3.89
N ILE A 49 9.91 7.97 3.07
CA ILE A 49 9.89 6.53 2.77
C ILE A 49 10.20 6.32 1.29
N SER A 50 11.27 5.58 1.01
CA SER A 50 11.70 5.27 -0.36
C SER A 50 10.74 4.33 -1.08
N CYS A 51 10.52 4.61 -2.36
CA CYS A 51 10.18 3.57 -3.32
C CYS A 51 11.45 2.70 -3.57
#